data_AF-A0A3P6D706-F1
#
_entry.id   AF-A0A3P6D706-F1
#
_cell.length_a   1.000
_cell.length_b   1.000
_cell.length_c   1.000
_cell.angle_alpha   90.00
_cell.angle_beta   90.00
_cell.angle_gamma   90.00
#
_symmetry.space_group_name_H-M   'P 1'
#
loop_
_entity.id
_entity.type
_entity.pdbx_description
1 polymer ?
#
loop_
_entity_poly.entity_id
_entity_poly.type
_entity_poly.pdbx_seq_one_letter_code
_entity_poly.pdbx_strand_id
1 'polypeptide(L)'
;MPSSKPLHHPLFSSAKSHRRKLPIRCFCLLIAAMSSILILLISLFLLASPSSSAAQIRLACKATRYPDQCVTSLSEPGRVPPDPSPSQIIHSAISASSQTLETAQSKVKSILDASAGNLDRTNAANTCLQLLSYSERRTRSTDQALTRGEMKNARAWLSAALVYQYDTWSALKYVNDTKQVGQTMSFVDGLIHVTSNALSMMSSYDNFGDNVASWTPPRTERDGFWEKTGPGLGSEANLGFPSGLKEDATVCKTGKCGYKTVQEAVNAAPEDNGAVKFVIKISEGVYEETVRVPFEKRNVVFIGDGMGKTVITGSLNAGMPGITTYNTATVGVVGDGFMARDLTFQNTAGPDAHQAVAFRSDSDFSLLENCEFLGNQDTLYAHGLRQFYKKCRIQGNVDFIFGNSASVFQDCEILIAPRQLKPEKGEKNAVTAQGRVDPSQSTGFVFLNCLINGTEEYMKLYKAKPKVHKNYLGRPWKEFSRTVFIGCDLEALIIPDGWLPWTGEFALKTLYYGESKNTGQGADRSKRVSWSSEIPDEHVRVYSVANFIQADEWAMSG
;
A
#
# COMPACT_ATOMS: atom_id res chain seq x y z
N MET A 1 -31.66 90.78 24.25
CA MET A 1 -32.86 91.33 23.57
C MET A 1 -32.57 91.39 22.08
N PRO A 2 -33.55 91.09 21.22
CA PRO A 2 -34.67 90.13 21.34
C PRO A 2 -34.67 89.21 20.08
N SER A 3 -35.53 88.22 19.81
CA SER A 3 -36.93 87.88 20.11
C SER A 3 -37.13 86.39 19.72
N SER A 4 -37.58 85.45 20.57
CA SER A 4 -38.98 85.11 20.99
C SER A 4 -39.83 84.53 19.82
N LYS A 5 -40.53 83.38 19.83
CA LYS A 5 -41.31 82.52 20.77
C LYS A 5 -41.73 81.21 20.01
N PRO A 6 -42.52 80.23 20.53
CA PRO A 6 -42.60 79.62 21.86
C PRO A 6 -42.68 78.06 21.87
N LEU A 7 -42.64 77.51 23.09
CA LEU A 7 -42.73 76.10 23.52
C LEU A 7 -44.06 75.39 23.22
N HIS A 8 -43.98 74.06 23.04
CA HIS A 8 -45.04 73.11 23.42
C HIS A 8 -44.47 72.00 24.33
N HIS A 9 -44.93 72.00 25.59
CA HIS A 9 -44.83 70.86 26.52
C HIS A 9 -45.99 69.88 26.25
N PRO A 10 -45.77 68.57 26.26
CA PRO A 10 -46.83 67.63 26.54
C PRO A 10 -46.94 67.40 28.05
N LEU A 11 -48.17 67.57 28.52
CA LEU A 11 -48.63 67.37 29.89
C LEU A 11 -48.38 65.93 30.37
N PHE A 12 -47.84 65.82 31.58
CA PHE A 12 -47.96 64.62 32.41
C PHE A 12 -49.45 64.39 32.72
N SER A 13 -50.05 63.40 32.05
CA SER A 13 -51.35 62.85 32.41
C SER A 13 -51.13 61.64 33.32
N SER A 14 -51.56 61.78 34.57
CA SER A 14 -51.72 60.69 35.54
C SER A 14 -52.76 59.70 35.02
N ALA A 15 -52.32 58.68 34.28
CA ALA A 15 -53.16 57.56 33.89
C ALA A 15 -53.33 56.59 35.07
N LYS A 16 -54.56 56.56 35.61
CA LYS A 16 -55.02 55.58 36.59
C LYS A 16 -54.68 54.16 36.12
N SER A 17 -53.99 53.40 36.96
CA SER A 17 -53.81 51.95 36.81
C SER A 17 -55.16 51.25 36.83
N HIS A 18 -55.74 51.01 35.65
CA HIS A 18 -56.78 49.99 35.51
C HIS A 18 -56.07 48.63 35.45
N ARG A 19 -55.97 47.97 36.60
CA ARG A 19 -55.77 46.51 36.64
C ARG A 19 -56.99 45.86 35.96
N ARG A 20 -56.92 45.68 34.64
CA ARG A 20 -57.76 44.70 33.96
C ARG A 20 -57.35 43.35 34.51
N LYS A 21 -58.16 42.80 35.42
CA LYS A 21 -58.07 41.39 35.80
C LYS A 21 -58.23 40.61 34.50
N LEU A 22 -57.13 40.07 33.99
CA LEU A 22 -57.19 39.07 32.94
C LEU A 22 -58.13 37.98 33.47
N PRO A 23 -59.21 37.62 32.75
CA PRO A 23 -60.11 36.59 33.23
C PRO A 23 -59.27 35.34 33.51
N ILE A 24 -59.49 34.69 34.66
CA ILE A 24 -58.70 33.53 35.13
C ILE A 24 -58.54 32.48 34.02
N ARG A 25 -59.55 32.36 33.14
CA ARG A 25 -59.51 31.54 31.92
C ARG A 25 -58.39 31.89 30.94
N CYS A 26 -58.10 33.17 30.67
CA CYS A 26 -56.99 33.58 29.80
C CYS A 26 -55.61 33.33 30.44
N PHE A 27 -55.50 33.46 31.76
CA PHE A 27 -54.25 33.17 32.47
C PHE A 27 -53.96 31.66 32.47
N CYS A 28 -54.99 30.82 32.68
CA CYS A 28 -54.87 29.37 32.56
C CYS A 28 -54.53 28.92 31.13
N LEU A 29 -55.09 29.57 30.09
CA LEU A 29 -54.78 29.27 28.69
C LEU A 29 -53.34 29.63 28.30
N LEU A 30 -52.82 30.76 28.81
CA LEU A 30 -51.42 31.15 28.61
C LEU A 30 -50.44 30.20 29.32
N ILE A 31 -50.75 29.78 30.56
CA ILE A 31 -49.95 28.78 31.27
C ILE A 31 -49.99 27.43 30.56
N ALA A 32 -51.17 27.00 30.09
CA ALA A 32 -51.29 25.76 29.33
C ALA A 32 -50.50 25.82 28.01
N ALA A 33 -50.54 26.93 27.27
CA ALA A 33 -49.78 27.10 26.04
C ALA A 33 -48.26 27.11 26.28
N MET A 34 -47.79 27.81 27.32
CA MET A 34 -46.37 27.85 27.69
C MET A 34 -45.88 26.49 28.19
N SER A 35 -46.70 25.76 28.94
CA SER A 35 -46.41 24.39 29.36
C SER A 35 -46.37 23.43 28.17
N SER A 36 -47.27 23.56 27.21
CA SER A 36 -47.26 22.75 25.98
C SER A 36 -46.04 23.04 25.11
N ILE A 37 -45.61 24.30 24.99
CA ILE A 37 -44.38 24.67 24.27
C ILE A 37 -43.15 24.16 25.01
N LEU A 38 -43.11 24.26 26.34
CA LEU A 38 -42.02 23.75 27.15
C LEU A 38 -41.95 22.21 27.07
N ILE A 39 -43.08 21.52 27.12
CA ILE A 39 -43.16 20.07 26.91
C ILE A 39 -42.72 19.71 25.50
N LEU A 40 -43.12 20.47 24.46
CA LEU A 40 -42.70 20.24 23.08
C LEU A 40 -41.19 20.45 22.93
N LEU A 41 -40.62 21.50 23.53
CA LEU A 41 -39.19 21.78 23.53
C LEU A 41 -38.39 20.74 24.31
N ILE A 42 -38.89 20.29 25.46
CA ILE A 42 -38.31 19.18 26.24
C ILE A 42 -38.43 17.87 25.45
N SER A 43 -39.53 17.64 24.73
CA SER A 43 -39.70 16.47 23.85
C SER A 43 -38.71 16.52 22.69
N LEU A 44 -38.55 17.68 22.04
CA LEU A 44 -37.55 17.92 20.99
C LEU A 44 -36.13 17.78 21.52
N PHE A 45 -35.84 18.20 22.76
CA PHE A 45 -34.54 18.00 23.41
C PHE A 45 -34.28 16.55 23.81
N LEU A 46 -35.30 15.82 24.32
CA LEU A 46 -35.21 14.39 24.62
C LEU A 46 -35.06 13.55 23.36
N LEU A 47 -35.70 13.95 22.25
CA LEU A 47 -35.52 13.39 20.90
C LEU A 47 -34.18 13.78 20.25
N ALA A 48 -33.55 14.88 20.68
CA ALA A 48 -32.26 15.37 20.17
C ALA A 48 -31.04 14.84 20.95
N SER A 49 -31.22 13.78 21.75
CA SER A 49 -30.07 12.98 22.18
C SER A 49 -29.37 12.47 20.91
N PRO A 50 -28.06 12.68 20.71
CA PRO A 50 -27.39 12.05 19.58
C PRO A 50 -27.70 10.56 19.64
N SER A 51 -28.20 9.99 18.53
CA SER A 51 -28.41 8.55 18.46
C SER A 51 -27.13 7.87 18.92
N SER A 52 -27.22 6.76 19.66
CA SER A 52 -26.01 6.09 20.16
C SER A 52 -25.03 5.80 19.02
N SER A 53 -25.56 5.51 17.82
CA SER A 53 -24.79 5.39 16.57
C SER A 53 -23.96 6.63 16.23
N ALA A 54 -24.49 7.86 16.33
CA ALA A 54 -23.75 9.07 16.03
C ALA A 54 -22.58 9.31 17.02
N ALA A 55 -22.76 8.96 18.29
CA ALA A 55 -21.69 9.02 19.28
C ALA A 55 -20.60 7.97 18.99
N GLN A 56 -20.99 6.74 18.69
CA GLN A 56 -20.07 5.65 18.36
C GLN A 56 -19.28 5.92 17.07
N ILE A 57 -19.93 6.44 16.01
CA ILE A 57 -19.25 6.85 14.77
C ILE A 57 -18.18 7.90 15.07
N ARG A 58 -18.51 8.94 15.85
CA ARG A 58 -17.53 9.99 16.21
C ARG A 58 -16.36 9.44 17.02
N LEU A 59 -16.61 8.48 17.92
CA LEU A 59 -15.53 7.83 18.67
C LEU A 59 -14.64 7.00 17.74
N ALA A 60 -15.23 6.17 16.88
CA ALA A 60 -14.48 5.34 15.94
C ALA A 60 -13.66 6.19 14.95
N CYS A 61 -14.22 7.30 14.45
CA CYS A 61 -13.52 8.20 13.53
C CYS A 61 -12.32 8.92 14.14
N LYS A 62 -12.17 8.97 15.48
CA LYS A 62 -10.93 9.46 16.12
C LYS A 62 -9.72 8.57 15.80
N ALA A 63 -9.97 7.32 15.39
CA ALA A 63 -8.94 6.39 14.96
C ALA A 63 -8.26 6.79 13.66
N THR A 64 -8.80 7.73 12.90
CA THR A 64 -8.43 7.93 11.49
C THR A 64 -7.66 9.22 11.26
N ARG A 65 -6.96 9.29 10.11
CA ARG A 65 -6.27 10.51 9.66
C ARG A 65 -7.23 11.59 9.16
N TYR A 66 -8.44 11.20 8.75
CA TYR A 66 -9.45 12.07 8.16
C TYR A 66 -10.78 11.97 8.94
N PRO A 67 -10.82 12.40 10.22
CA PRO A 67 -11.97 12.19 11.09
C PRO A 67 -13.25 12.85 10.58
N ASP A 68 -13.16 14.05 10.01
CA ASP A 68 -14.35 14.76 9.49
C ASP A 68 -14.93 14.06 8.27
N GLN A 69 -14.08 13.60 7.35
CA GLN A 69 -14.51 12.84 6.18
C GLN A 69 -15.07 11.47 6.58
N CYS A 70 -14.48 10.85 7.60
CA CYS A 70 -14.96 9.60 8.20
C CYS A 70 -16.37 9.76 8.79
N VAL A 71 -16.59 10.80 9.61
CA VAL A 71 -17.91 11.07 10.19
C VAL A 71 -18.91 11.36 9.09
N THR A 72 -18.53 12.16 8.09
CA THR A 72 -19.39 12.50 6.95
C THR A 72 -19.81 11.26 6.18
N SER A 73 -18.85 10.39 5.82
CA SER A 73 -19.17 9.18 5.05
C SER A 73 -20.02 8.22 5.87
N LEU A 74 -19.74 8.00 7.15
CA LEU A 74 -20.48 7.03 7.97
C LEU A 74 -21.86 7.52 8.46
N SER A 75 -22.10 8.83 8.45
CA SER A 75 -23.38 9.40 8.89
C SER A 75 -24.47 9.41 7.81
N GLU A 76 -24.19 8.89 6.61
CA GLU A 76 -25.21 8.78 5.57
C GLU A 76 -26.38 7.87 6.01
N PRO A 77 -27.64 8.25 5.72
CA PRO A 77 -28.81 7.50 6.17
C PRO A 77 -28.75 6.02 5.77
N GLY A 78 -28.89 5.12 6.74
CA GLY A 78 -28.88 3.67 6.53
C GLY A 78 -27.51 3.03 6.37
N ARG A 79 -26.40 3.79 6.43
CA ARG A 79 -25.05 3.23 6.27
C ARG A 79 -24.55 2.47 7.48
N VAL A 80 -24.78 3.00 8.68
CA VAL A 80 -24.41 2.37 9.95
C VAL A 80 -25.71 1.99 10.68
N PRO A 81 -25.86 0.73 11.16
CA PRO A 81 -27.05 0.32 11.89
C PRO A 81 -27.17 1.08 13.23
N PRO A 82 -28.37 1.14 13.83
CA PRO A 82 -28.54 1.62 15.21
C PRO A 82 -27.71 0.78 16.19
N ASP A 83 -27.15 1.43 17.22
CA ASP A 83 -26.34 0.80 18.27
C ASP A 83 -25.25 -0.17 17.73
N PRO A 84 -24.39 0.30 16.81
CA PRO A 84 -23.49 -0.58 16.07
C PRO A 84 -22.38 -1.14 16.96
N SER A 85 -21.98 -2.39 16.72
CA SER A 85 -20.71 -2.90 17.21
C SER A 85 -19.53 -2.20 16.51
N PRO A 86 -18.32 -2.22 17.08
CA PRO A 86 -17.15 -1.65 16.44
C PRO A 86 -16.81 -2.32 15.10
N SER A 87 -17.00 -3.64 15.00
CA SER A 87 -16.87 -4.37 13.74
C SER A 87 -17.90 -3.93 12.69
N GLN A 88 -19.15 -3.67 13.07
CA GLN A 88 -20.17 -3.15 12.15
C GLN A 88 -19.80 -1.75 11.63
N ILE A 89 -19.19 -0.89 12.44
CA ILE A 89 -18.69 0.42 11.97
C ILE A 89 -17.59 0.23 10.92
N ILE A 90 -16.69 -0.73 11.12
CA ILE A 90 -15.62 -1.04 10.16
C ILE A 90 -16.21 -1.60 8.85
N HIS A 91 -17.16 -2.53 8.93
CA HIS A 91 -17.88 -3.03 7.74
C HIS A 91 -18.56 -1.88 6.97
N SER A 92 -19.21 -0.94 7.67
CA SER A 92 -19.79 0.25 7.05
C SER A 92 -18.74 1.17 6.39
N ALA A 93 -17.54 1.27 6.97
CA ALA A 93 -16.44 2.04 6.38
C ALA A 93 -15.88 1.36 5.12
N ILE A 94 -15.74 0.04 5.12
CA ILE A 94 -15.35 -0.74 3.93
C ILE A 94 -16.43 -0.60 2.83
N SER A 95 -17.71 -0.66 3.21
CA SER A 95 -18.83 -0.44 2.29
C SER A 95 -18.80 0.96 1.66
N ALA A 96 -18.51 2.01 2.44
CA ALA A 96 -18.35 3.36 1.92
C ALA A 96 -17.20 3.46 0.89
N SER A 97 -16.08 2.78 1.17
CA SER A 97 -14.96 2.66 0.22
C SER A 97 -15.39 1.97 -1.08
N SER A 98 -16.10 0.84 -0.98
CA SER A 98 -16.59 0.09 -2.15
C SER A 98 -17.52 0.94 -3.04
N GLN A 99 -18.49 1.64 -2.45
CA GLN A 99 -19.42 2.51 -3.19
C GLN A 99 -18.71 3.69 -3.86
N THR A 100 -17.72 4.28 -3.17
CA THR A 100 -16.92 5.38 -3.73
C THR A 100 -16.04 4.88 -4.87
N LEU A 101 -15.52 3.65 -4.78
CA LEU A 101 -14.70 3.01 -5.80
C LEU A 101 -15.46 2.78 -7.11
N GLU A 102 -16.71 2.31 -7.06
CA GLU A 102 -17.56 2.13 -8.25
C GLU A 102 -17.75 3.45 -9.03
N THR A 103 -17.90 4.56 -8.29
CA THR A 103 -17.98 5.89 -8.88
C THR A 103 -16.64 6.31 -9.50
N ALA A 104 -15.51 5.98 -8.88
CA ALA A 104 -14.18 6.25 -9.44
C ALA A 104 -13.96 5.48 -10.75
N GLN A 105 -14.34 4.20 -10.81
CA GLN A 105 -14.30 3.40 -12.04
C GLN A 105 -15.11 4.06 -13.16
N SER A 106 -16.32 4.52 -12.86
CA SER A 106 -17.19 5.23 -13.82
C SER A 106 -16.56 6.53 -14.35
N LYS A 107 -15.92 7.30 -13.47
CA LYS A 107 -15.20 8.54 -13.85
C LYS A 107 -13.99 8.26 -14.72
N VAL A 108 -13.19 7.24 -14.40
CA VAL A 108 -12.05 6.81 -15.22
C VAL A 108 -12.53 6.28 -16.57
N LYS A 109 -13.64 5.53 -16.60
CA LYS A 109 -14.26 5.08 -17.86
C LYS A 109 -14.66 6.25 -18.75
N SER A 110 -15.21 7.32 -18.16
CA SER A 110 -15.52 8.56 -18.89
C SER A 110 -14.27 9.27 -19.42
N ILE A 111 -13.11 9.17 -18.76
CA ILE A 111 -11.83 9.66 -19.29
C ILE A 111 -11.42 8.81 -20.49
N LEU A 112 -11.49 7.48 -20.39
CA LEU A 112 -11.16 6.57 -21.48
C LEU A 112 -11.99 6.87 -22.73
N ASP A 113 -13.31 7.02 -22.58
CA ASP A 113 -14.22 7.30 -23.69
C ASP A 113 -13.93 8.68 -24.34
N ALA A 114 -13.42 9.63 -23.56
CA ALA A 114 -12.99 10.96 -24.02
C ALA A 114 -11.50 11.02 -24.46
N SER A 115 -10.79 9.89 -24.52
CA SER A 115 -9.35 9.85 -24.83
C SER A 115 -9.04 9.62 -26.32
N ALA A 116 -10.05 9.69 -27.20
CA ALA A 116 -9.86 9.49 -28.63
C ALA A 116 -8.73 10.38 -29.18
N GLY A 117 -7.72 9.75 -29.81
CA GLY A 117 -6.54 10.44 -30.36
C GLY A 117 -5.43 10.78 -29.36
N ASN A 118 -5.58 10.47 -28.06
CA ASN A 118 -4.52 10.62 -27.06
C ASN A 118 -4.14 9.24 -26.49
N LEU A 119 -3.02 8.70 -26.96
CA LEU A 119 -2.53 7.37 -26.58
C LEU A 119 -2.17 7.30 -25.08
N ASP A 120 -1.48 8.31 -24.56
CA ASP A 120 -1.05 8.33 -23.16
C ASP A 120 -2.26 8.34 -22.21
N ARG A 121 -3.28 9.16 -22.52
CA ARG A 121 -4.52 9.22 -21.74
C ARG A 121 -5.31 7.91 -21.82
N THR A 122 -5.38 7.32 -23.01
CA THR A 122 -6.02 6.01 -23.22
C THR A 122 -5.33 4.92 -22.37
N ASN A 123 -4.01 4.86 -22.40
CA ASN A 123 -3.23 3.86 -21.67
C ASN A 123 -3.26 4.09 -20.16
N ALA A 124 -3.20 5.34 -19.71
CA ALA A 124 -3.38 5.69 -18.31
C ALA A 124 -4.77 5.27 -17.82
N ALA A 125 -5.83 5.58 -18.56
CA ALA A 125 -7.20 5.22 -18.18
C ALA A 125 -7.42 3.69 -18.16
N ASN A 126 -6.88 2.95 -19.13
CA ASN A 126 -6.92 1.47 -19.13
C ASN A 126 -6.18 0.89 -17.92
N THR A 127 -4.99 1.41 -17.61
CA THR A 127 -4.22 0.99 -16.42
C THR A 127 -5.02 1.29 -15.14
N CYS A 128 -5.64 2.47 -15.04
CA CYS A 128 -6.48 2.85 -13.91
C CYS A 128 -7.68 1.91 -13.73
N LEU A 129 -8.40 1.56 -14.81
CA LEU A 129 -9.53 0.63 -14.74
C LEU A 129 -9.09 -0.75 -14.26
N GLN A 130 -7.94 -1.24 -14.73
CA GLN A 130 -7.36 -2.48 -14.26
C GLN A 130 -7.04 -2.42 -12.76
N LEU A 131 -6.32 -1.40 -12.31
CA LEU A 131 -5.95 -1.23 -10.89
C LEU A 131 -7.20 -1.09 -9.99
N LEU A 132 -8.19 -0.30 -10.41
CA LEU A 132 -9.44 -0.17 -9.66
C LEU A 132 -10.23 -1.48 -9.60
N SER A 133 -10.17 -2.33 -10.63
CA SER A 133 -10.77 -3.67 -10.57
C SER A 133 -10.07 -4.57 -9.54
N TYR A 134 -8.75 -4.45 -9.39
CA TYR A 134 -8.02 -5.17 -8.33
C TYR A 134 -8.35 -4.59 -6.95
N SER A 135 -8.46 -3.26 -6.84
CA SER A 135 -8.88 -2.58 -5.61
C SER A 135 -10.28 -3.03 -5.16
N GLU A 136 -11.22 -3.17 -6.09
CA GLU A 136 -12.57 -3.67 -5.82
C GLU A 136 -12.53 -5.09 -5.25
N ARG A 137 -11.81 -5.99 -5.93
CA ARG A 137 -11.68 -7.39 -5.49
C ARG A 137 -11.03 -7.49 -4.12
N ARG A 138 -9.97 -6.73 -3.85
CA ARG A 138 -9.30 -6.70 -2.54
C ARG A 138 -10.15 -6.06 -1.45
N THR A 139 -10.95 -5.04 -1.77
CA THR A 139 -11.91 -4.43 -0.84
C THR A 139 -12.99 -5.45 -0.45
N ARG A 140 -13.51 -6.22 -1.41
CA ARG A 140 -14.46 -7.32 -1.14
C ARG A 140 -13.82 -8.43 -0.30
N SER A 141 -12.61 -8.86 -0.64
CA SER A 141 -11.89 -9.87 0.15
C SER A 141 -11.66 -9.40 1.59
N THR A 142 -11.36 -8.11 1.79
CA THR A 142 -11.20 -7.50 3.13
C THR A 142 -12.45 -7.69 3.98
N ASP A 143 -13.61 -7.35 3.44
CA ASP A 143 -14.90 -7.47 4.14
C ASP A 143 -15.20 -8.93 4.56
N GLN A 144 -14.90 -9.87 3.65
CA GLN A 144 -15.04 -11.30 3.91
C GLN A 144 -14.05 -11.80 4.99
N ALA A 145 -12.79 -11.38 4.95
CA ALA A 145 -11.81 -11.73 5.99
C ALA A 145 -12.20 -11.16 7.35
N LEU A 146 -12.69 -9.92 7.40
CA LEU A 146 -13.16 -9.30 8.63
C LEU A 146 -14.31 -10.11 9.26
N THR A 147 -15.25 -10.58 8.42
CA THR A 147 -16.36 -11.44 8.86
C THR A 147 -15.86 -12.76 9.48
N ARG A 148 -14.75 -13.31 8.97
CA ARG A 148 -14.12 -14.54 9.50
C ARG A 148 -13.19 -14.29 10.70
N GLY A 149 -13.00 -13.04 11.12
CA GLY A 149 -12.06 -12.68 12.19
C GLY A 149 -10.58 -12.67 11.74
N GLU A 150 -10.30 -12.75 10.44
CA GLU A 150 -8.95 -12.77 9.87
C GLU A 150 -8.38 -11.34 9.73
N MET A 151 -8.20 -10.65 10.86
CA MET A 151 -7.84 -9.22 10.87
C MET A 151 -6.54 -8.90 10.10
N LYS A 152 -5.52 -9.77 10.18
CA LYS A 152 -4.25 -9.55 9.46
C LYS A 152 -4.43 -9.66 7.94
N ASN A 153 -5.21 -10.63 7.45
CA ASN A 153 -5.60 -10.72 6.04
C ASN A 153 -6.39 -9.50 5.59
N ALA A 154 -7.39 -9.07 6.37
CA ALA A 154 -8.19 -7.88 6.06
C ALA A 154 -7.31 -6.62 5.94
N ARG A 155 -6.39 -6.40 6.90
CA ARG A 155 -5.43 -5.28 6.85
C ARG A 155 -4.50 -5.37 5.64
N ALA A 156 -3.98 -6.55 5.31
CA ALA A 156 -3.09 -6.74 4.16
C ALA A 156 -3.81 -6.45 2.83
N TRP A 157 -5.03 -6.97 2.66
CA TRP A 157 -5.80 -6.79 1.42
C TRP A 157 -6.30 -5.35 1.24
N LEU A 158 -6.77 -4.70 2.30
CA LEU A 158 -7.16 -3.29 2.20
C LEU A 158 -5.95 -2.37 2.01
N SER A 159 -4.79 -2.74 2.56
CA SER A 159 -3.53 -2.05 2.26
C SER A 159 -3.23 -2.11 0.76
N ALA A 160 -3.39 -3.26 0.11
CA ALA A 160 -3.22 -3.38 -1.35
C ALA A 160 -4.29 -2.61 -2.13
N ALA A 161 -5.55 -2.68 -1.71
CA ALA A 161 -6.64 -1.90 -2.31
C ALA A 161 -6.34 -0.40 -2.34
N LEU A 162 -5.78 0.14 -1.25
CA LEU A 162 -5.35 1.53 -1.13
C LEU A 162 -4.20 1.86 -2.09
N VAL A 163 -3.22 0.96 -2.28
CA VAL A 163 -2.13 1.16 -3.25
C VAL A 163 -2.66 1.25 -4.67
N TYR A 164 -3.61 0.39 -5.05
CA TYR A 164 -4.22 0.45 -6.37
C TYR A 164 -4.95 1.77 -6.65
N GLN A 165 -5.64 2.31 -5.64
CA GLN A 165 -6.28 3.62 -5.74
C GLN A 165 -5.25 4.74 -5.88
N TYR A 166 -4.17 4.69 -5.09
CA TYR A 166 -3.06 5.63 -5.20
C TYR A 166 -2.38 5.56 -6.57
N ASP A 167 -2.18 4.38 -7.12
CA ASP A 167 -1.56 4.19 -8.43
C ASP A 167 -2.46 4.72 -9.56
N THR A 168 -3.77 4.61 -9.42
CA THR A 168 -4.73 5.27 -10.32
C THR A 168 -4.56 6.79 -10.27
N TRP A 169 -4.51 7.38 -9.07
CA TRP A 169 -4.24 8.81 -8.93
C TRP A 169 -2.88 9.20 -9.57
N SER A 170 -1.84 8.39 -9.33
CA SER A 170 -0.49 8.63 -9.83
C SER A 170 -0.41 8.50 -11.35
N ALA A 171 -1.11 7.55 -11.97
CA ALA A 171 -1.15 7.40 -13.42
C ALA A 171 -1.85 8.59 -14.08
N LEU A 172 -2.99 9.03 -13.53
CA LEU A 172 -3.72 10.19 -14.05
C LEU A 172 -2.92 11.50 -13.95
N LYS A 173 -2.04 11.63 -12.95
CA LYS A 173 -1.17 12.81 -12.77
C LYS A 173 -0.33 13.12 -14.01
N TYR A 174 0.17 12.10 -14.71
CA TYR A 174 1.02 12.28 -15.90
C TYR A 174 0.23 12.67 -17.15
N VAL A 175 -1.10 12.55 -17.12
CA VAL A 175 -2.01 12.91 -18.21
C VAL A 175 -3.05 13.94 -17.74
N ASN A 176 -2.70 14.77 -16.75
CA ASN A 176 -3.58 15.80 -16.20
C ASN A 176 -3.62 17.04 -17.10
N ASP A 177 -4.11 16.84 -18.33
CA ASP A 177 -4.18 17.84 -19.40
C ASP A 177 -5.60 18.37 -19.64
N THR A 178 -6.60 17.82 -18.92
CA THR A 178 -8.01 18.24 -19.01
C THR A 178 -8.63 18.45 -17.64
N LYS A 179 -9.65 19.30 -17.57
CA LYS A 179 -10.45 19.51 -16.35
C LYS A 179 -11.07 18.21 -15.83
N GLN A 180 -11.50 17.33 -16.73
CA GLN A 180 -12.08 16.03 -16.37
C GLN A 180 -11.08 15.14 -15.63
N VAL A 181 -9.83 15.08 -16.10
CA VAL A 181 -8.76 14.32 -15.42
C VAL A 181 -8.50 14.91 -14.03
N GLY A 182 -8.33 16.23 -13.92
CA GLY A 182 -8.10 16.88 -12.62
C GLY A 182 -9.25 16.69 -11.61
N GLN A 183 -10.50 16.71 -12.07
CA GLN A 183 -11.67 16.42 -11.23
C GLN A 183 -11.71 14.95 -10.80
N THR A 184 -11.40 14.01 -11.70
CA THR A 184 -11.33 12.58 -11.36
C THR A 184 -10.20 12.30 -10.38
N MET A 185 -9.02 12.93 -10.54
CA MET A 185 -7.93 12.82 -9.57
C MET A 185 -8.35 13.29 -8.18
N SER A 186 -9.04 14.43 -8.09
CA SER A 186 -9.55 14.95 -6.80
C SER A 186 -10.57 14.00 -6.17
N PHE A 187 -11.38 13.32 -6.99
CA PHE A 187 -12.32 12.31 -6.52
C PHE A 187 -11.61 11.05 -6.01
N VAL A 188 -10.58 10.57 -6.73
CA VAL A 188 -9.77 9.41 -6.32
C VAL A 188 -9.00 9.71 -5.03
N ASP A 189 -8.54 10.94 -4.83
CA ASP A 189 -7.95 11.38 -3.55
C ASP A 189 -8.94 11.22 -2.38
N GLY A 190 -10.20 11.62 -2.59
CA GLY A 190 -11.29 11.37 -1.64
C GLY A 190 -11.51 9.88 -1.37
N LEU A 191 -11.46 9.01 -2.39
CA LEU A 191 -11.54 7.56 -2.25
C LEU A 191 -10.39 7.01 -1.39
N ILE A 192 -9.14 7.45 -1.65
CA ILE A 192 -7.95 7.05 -0.87
C ILE A 192 -8.16 7.36 0.61
N HIS A 193 -8.73 8.53 0.95
CA HIS A 193 -9.03 8.88 2.34
C HIS A 193 -10.11 7.99 2.97
N VAL A 194 -11.18 7.67 2.24
CA VAL A 194 -12.25 6.78 2.75
C VAL A 194 -11.69 5.37 3.03
N THR A 195 -10.86 4.83 2.12
CA THR A 195 -10.18 3.55 2.31
C THR A 195 -9.19 3.60 3.48
N SER A 196 -8.40 4.68 3.60
CA SER A 196 -7.48 4.92 4.73
C SER A 196 -8.20 4.96 6.08
N ASN A 197 -9.39 5.56 6.14
CA ASN A 197 -10.22 5.58 7.35
C ASN A 197 -10.60 4.16 7.81
N ALA A 198 -11.09 3.32 6.89
CA ALA A 198 -11.41 1.92 7.19
C ALA A 198 -10.18 1.13 7.66
N LEU A 199 -9.03 1.32 6.99
CA LEU A 199 -7.76 0.68 7.38
C LEU A 199 -7.28 1.14 8.77
N SER A 200 -7.41 2.42 9.08
CA SER A 200 -7.04 3.00 10.39
C SER A 200 -7.91 2.43 11.51
N MET A 201 -9.23 2.28 11.27
CA MET A 201 -10.13 1.65 12.24
C MET A 201 -9.79 0.17 12.47
N MET A 202 -9.49 -0.59 11.41
CA MET A 202 -9.03 -1.98 11.55
C MET A 202 -7.74 -2.07 12.35
N SER A 203 -6.78 -1.16 12.11
CA SER A 203 -5.55 -1.08 12.90
C SER A 203 -5.84 -0.80 14.38
N SER A 204 -6.75 0.13 14.69
CA SER A 204 -7.16 0.39 16.07
C SER A 204 -7.90 -0.80 16.70
N TYR A 205 -8.79 -1.46 15.96
CA TYR A 205 -9.51 -2.65 16.42
C TYR A 205 -8.55 -3.79 16.78
N ASP A 206 -7.55 -4.06 15.94
CA ASP A 206 -6.50 -5.07 16.20
C ASP A 206 -5.68 -4.77 17.48
N ASN A 207 -5.53 -3.48 17.81
CA ASN A 207 -4.77 -3.05 18.98
C ASN A 207 -5.59 -2.99 20.26
N PHE A 208 -6.83 -2.49 20.21
CA PHE A 208 -7.65 -2.12 21.35
C PHE A 208 -8.97 -2.90 21.47
N GLY A 209 -9.28 -3.78 20.51
CA GLY A 209 -10.52 -4.54 20.46
C GLY A 209 -11.76 -3.64 20.42
N ASP A 210 -12.81 -4.07 21.11
CA ASP A 210 -14.11 -3.38 21.13
C ASP A 210 -14.12 -2.07 21.93
N ASN A 211 -13.01 -1.69 22.58
CA ASN A 211 -12.90 -0.45 23.34
C ASN A 211 -12.65 0.75 22.40
N VAL A 212 -13.69 1.17 21.67
CA VAL A 212 -13.64 2.29 20.70
C VAL A 212 -13.15 3.60 21.32
N ALA A 213 -13.40 3.82 22.61
CA ALA A 213 -12.92 5.01 23.32
C ALA A 213 -11.38 5.08 23.39
N SER A 214 -10.69 3.95 23.25
CA SER A 214 -9.22 3.87 23.20
C SER A 214 -8.65 3.86 21.79
N TRP A 215 -9.49 3.91 20.75
CA TRP A 215 -9.01 3.96 19.38
C TRP A 215 -8.33 5.30 19.12
N THR A 216 -7.17 5.26 18.46
CA THR A 216 -6.32 6.42 18.21
C THR A 216 -5.84 6.41 16.76
N PRO A 217 -5.40 7.57 16.23
CA PRO A 217 -4.75 7.61 14.93
C PRO A 217 -3.62 6.58 14.81
N PRO A 218 -3.40 6.03 13.60
CA PRO A 218 -2.34 5.06 13.36
C PRO A 218 -0.98 5.65 13.72
N ARG A 219 -0.16 4.85 14.38
CA ARG A 219 1.22 5.18 14.78
C ARG A 219 2.21 4.28 14.06
N THR A 220 3.40 4.80 13.84
CA THR A 220 4.51 4.07 13.23
C THR A 220 5.61 3.79 14.27
N GLU A 221 6.64 3.08 13.85
CA GLU A 221 7.85 2.88 14.66
C GLU A 221 8.52 4.21 15.05
N ARG A 222 8.36 5.27 14.24
CA ARG A 222 8.81 6.63 14.60
C ARG A 222 8.10 7.20 15.82
N ASP A 223 6.86 6.78 16.04
CA ASP A 223 6.01 7.19 17.17
C ASP A 223 6.12 6.20 18.36
N GLY A 224 7.08 5.26 18.30
CA GLY A 224 7.28 4.21 19.30
C GLY A 224 6.24 3.09 19.24
N PHE A 225 5.51 2.95 18.14
CA PHE A 225 4.58 1.84 17.95
C PHE A 225 5.26 0.65 17.28
N TRP A 226 5.04 -0.54 17.86
CA TRP A 226 5.54 -1.81 17.35
C TRP A 226 4.39 -2.81 17.32
N GLU A 227 4.25 -3.54 16.22
CA GLU A 227 3.22 -4.57 16.09
C GLU A 227 3.44 -5.67 17.15
N LYS A 228 2.34 -6.20 17.68
CA LYS A 228 2.38 -7.30 18.66
C LYS A 228 3.02 -8.53 18.00
N THR A 229 4.00 -9.13 18.66
CA THR A 229 4.58 -10.42 18.25
C THR A 229 3.81 -11.57 18.90
N GLY A 230 3.54 -12.65 18.16
CA GLY A 230 2.84 -13.82 18.71
C GLY A 230 3.61 -14.55 19.82
N PRO A 231 2.91 -15.25 20.74
CA PRO A 231 3.54 -16.11 21.74
C PRO A 231 4.13 -17.35 21.05
N GLY A 232 5.45 -17.54 21.14
CA GLY A 232 6.08 -18.85 21.01
C GLY A 232 6.11 -19.51 19.63
N LEU A 233 6.87 -18.95 18.70
CA LEU A 233 7.97 -19.71 18.08
C LEU A 233 9.21 -18.82 18.11
N GLY A 234 10.35 -19.42 18.45
CA GLY A 234 11.65 -18.81 18.23
C GLY A 234 11.78 -18.35 16.78
N SER A 235 12.83 -17.61 16.49
CA SER A 235 13.22 -17.28 15.11
C SER A 235 12.91 -18.44 14.14
N GLU A 236 12.27 -18.10 13.02
CA GLU A 236 12.08 -18.96 11.83
C GLU A 236 10.82 -19.83 11.82
N ALA A 237 9.68 -19.25 11.40
CA ALA A 237 8.82 -20.01 10.51
C ALA A 237 9.70 -20.42 9.32
N ASN A 238 9.98 -21.72 9.18
CA ASN A 238 10.77 -22.25 8.07
C ASN A 238 9.89 -22.31 6.82
N LEU A 239 9.44 -21.14 6.35
CA LEU A 239 8.79 -20.99 5.07
C LEU A 239 9.84 -21.30 3.99
N GLY A 240 9.49 -22.19 3.08
CA GLY A 240 10.40 -22.67 2.05
C GLY A 240 9.61 -23.35 0.94
N PHE A 241 10.21 -23.50 -0.23
CA PHE A 241 9.54 -24.05 -1.39
C PHE A 241 9.13 -25.51 -1.16
N PRO A 242 7.88 -25.91 -1.46
CA PRO A 242 7.41 -27.26 -1.18
C PRO A 242 8.15 -28.29 -2.05
N SER A 243 8.54 -29.42 -1.44
CA SER A 243 9.18 -30.54 -2.15
C SER A 243 8.15 -31.49 -2.76
N GLY A 244 8.52 -32.23 -3.81
CA GLY A 244 7.71 -33.32 -4.35
C GLY A 244 6.50 -32.89 -5.19
N LEU A 245 6.46 -31.63 -5.62
CA LEU A 245 5.43 -31.14 -6.54
C LEU A 245 5.47 -31.92 -7.86
N LYS A 246 4.30 -32.43 -8.27
CA LYS A 246 4.11 -33.06 -9.58
C LYS A 246 3.78 -31.98 -10.61
N GLU A 247 4.33 -32.13 -11.80
CA GLU A 247 4.20 -31.16 -12.90
C GLU A 247 2.86 -31.36 -13.63
N ASP A 248 2.09 -30.29 -13.81
CA ASP A 248 0.83 -30.27 -14.57
C ASP A 248 1.06 -29.85 -16.02
N ALA A 249 2.06 -29.00 -16.24
CA ALA A 249 2.45 -28.51 -17.56
C ALA A 249 3.97 -28.45 -17.70
N THR A 250 4.46 -28.71 -18.92
CA THR A 250 5.88 -28.60 -19.28
C THR A 250 6.07 -27.62 -20.42
N VAL A 251 7.12 -26.81 -20.33
CA VAL A 251 7.50 -25.81 -21.34
C VAL A 251 8.91 -26.13 -21.83
N CYS A 252 9.11 -26.18 -23.14
CA CYS A 252 10.44 -26.20 -23.75
C CYS A 252 10.45 -25.64 -25.17
N LYS A 253 11.56 -24.99 -25.54
CA LYS A 253 11.80 -24.57 -26.93
C LYS A 253 11.85 -25.74 -27.90
N THR A 254 12.61 -26.77 -27.56
CA THR A 254 12.83 -27.96 -28.38
C THR A 254 12.50 -29.21 -27.59
N GLY A 255 11.93 -30.23 -28.24
CA GLY A 255 11.46 -31.45 -27.58
C GLY A 255 9.93 -31.57 -27.49
N LYS A 256 9.49 -32.62 -26.78
CA LYS A 256 8.09 -33.04 -26.66
C LYS A 256 7.44 -32.53 -25.35
N CYS A 257 7.49 -31.23 -25.11
CA CYS A 257 6.79 -30.61 -23.97
C CYS A 257 5.35 -30.25 -24.33
N GLY A 258 4.52 -30.00 -23.31
CA GLY A 258 3.12 -29.61 -23.49
C GLY A 258 2.95 -28.24 -24.16
N TYR A 259 3.89 -27.31 -23.93
CA TYR A 259 3.83 -25.93 -24.42
C TYR A 259 5.18 -25.44 -24.93
N LYS A 260 5.14 -24.42 -25.81
CA LYS A 260 6.34 -23.77 -26.37
C LYS A 260 6.71 -22.48 -25.64
N THR A 261 5.73 -21.81 -25.08
CA THR A 261 5.90 -20.56 -24.31
C THR A 261 5.38 -20.74 -22.88
N VAL A 262 5.90 -19.91 -21.98
CA VAL A 262 5.45 -19.88 -20.58
C VAL A 262 4.02 -19.33 -20.49
N GLN A 263 3.68 -18.31 -21.28
CA GLN A 263 2.34 -17.74 -21.28
C GLN A 263 1.26 -18.76 -21.70
N GLU A 264 1.53 -19.63 -22.68
CA GLU A 264 0.59 -20.69 -23.06
C GLU A 264 0.31 -21.65 -21.91
N ALA A 265 1.35 -22.05 -21.15
CA ALA A 265 1.19 -22.91 -19.99
C ALA A 265 0.41 -22.21 -18.86
N VAL A 266 0.64 -20.90 -18.64
CA VAL A 266 -0.16 -20.09 -17.70
C VAL A 266 -1.62 -20.02 -18.12
N ASN A 267 -1.89 -19.84 -19.42
CA ASN A 267 -3.25 -19.77 -19.93
C ASN A 267 -4.02 -21.08 -19.72
N ALA A 268 -3.31 -22.21 -19.75
CA ALA A 268 -3.87 -23.54 -19.53
C ALA A 268 -4.17 -23.86 -18.06
N ALA A 269 -3.60 -23.12 -17.10
CA ALA A 269 -3.94 -23.27 -15.69
C ALA A 269 -5.44 -23.02 -15.47
N PRO A 270 -6.14 -23.79 -14.64
CA PRO A 270 -7.55 -23.55 -14.35
C PRO A 270 -7.75 -22.19 -13.67
N GLU A 271 -8.89 -21.56 -13.94
CA GLU A 271 -9.33 -20.39 -13.18
C GLU A 271 -9.85 -20.85 -11.81
N ASP A 272 -9.48 -20.14 -10.75
CA ASP A 272 -9.91 -20.40 -9.37
C ASP A 272 -9.69 -21.86 -8.90
N ASN A 273 -8.44 -22.32 -8.98
CA ASN A 273 -8.03 -23.69 -8.59
C ASN A 273 -8.07 -23.96 -7.07
N GLY A 274 -8.82 -23.16 -6.29
CA GLY A 274 -8.90 -23.26 -4.83
C GLY A 274 -7.53 -23.16 -4.16
N ALA A 275 -7.13 -24.23 -3.46
CA ALA A 275 -5.82 -24.38 -2.83
C ALA A 275 -4.86 -25.30 -3.63
N VAL A 276 -5.30 -25.83 -4.78
CA VAL A 276 -4.52 -26.75 -5.58
C VAL A 276 -3.50 -25.97 -6.39
N LYS A 277 -2.24 -26.42 -6.35
CA LYS A 277 -1.15 -25.84 -7.13
C LYS A 277 -1.24 -26.28 -8.59
N PHE A 278 -0.95 -25.37 -9.52
CA PHE A 278 -0.77 -25.70 -10.94
C PHE A 278 0.71 -25.51 -11.30
N VAL A 279 1.42 -26.61 -11.48
CA VAL A 279 2.88 -26.64 -11.55
C VAL A 279 3.34 -26.65 -13.01
N ILE A 280 4.04 -25.59 -13.39
CA ILE A 280 4.61 -25.40 -14.72
C ILE A 280 6.14 -25.60 -14.61
N LYS A 281 6.61 -26.72 -15.17
CA LYS A 281 8.05 -26.99 -15.32
C LYS A 281 8.56 -26.32 -16.60
N ILE A 282 9.52 -25.43 -16.45
CA ILE A 282 10.10 -24.63 -17.55
C ILE A 282 11.53 -25.10 -17.77
N SER A 283 11.73 -25.83 -18.87
CA SER A 283 13.04 -26.41 -19.20
C SER A 283 14.07 -25.31 -19.50
N GLU A 284 15.35 -25.63 -19.39
CA GLU A 284 16.47 -24.76 -19.77
C GLU A 284 16.24 -24.07 -21.13
N GLY A 285 16.54 -22.77 -21.18
CA GLY A 285 16.37 -21.93 -22.35
C GLY A 285 16.05 -20.48 -22.01
N VAL A 286 16.19 -19.62 -23.03
CA VAL A 286 15.89 -18.18 -22.93
C VAL A 286 14.54 -17.85 -23.58
N TYR A 287 13.49 -17.68 -22.80
CA TYR A 287 12.13 -17.40 -23.24
C TYR A 287 11.93 -15.89 -23.35
N GLU A 288 11.95 -15.37 -24.58
CA GLU A 288 11.72 -13.94 -24.86
C GLU A 288 10.22 -13.69 -25.02
N GLU A 289 9.56 -13.41 -23.90
CA GLU A 289 8.12 -13.23 -23.83
C GLU A 289 7.71 -12.36 -22.64
N THR A 290 6.56 -11.71 -22.75
CA THR A 290 5.92 -11.01 -21.63
C THR A 290 4.91 -11.94 -20.99
N VAL A 291 5.11 -12.32 -19.73
CA VAL A 291 4.24 -13.25 -19.00
C VAL A 291 3.35 -12.51 -18.02
N ARG A 292 2.06 -12.84 -18.02
CA ARG A 292 1.05 -12.32 -17.11
C ARG A 292 0.30 -13.48 -16.46
N VAL A 293 0.36 -13.55 -15.13
CA VAL A 293 -0.46 -14.45 -14.33
C VAL A 293 -1.60 -13.63 -13.73
N PRO A 294 -2.80 -13.64 -14.34
CA PRO A 294 -3.90 -12.79 -13.93
C PRO A 294 -4.49 -13.21 -12.57
N PHE A 295 -5.33 -12.35 -12.01
CA PHE A 295 -5.90 -12.51 -10.67
C PHE A 295 -6.61 -13.87 -10.48
N GLU A 296 -7.26 -14.36 -11.53
CA GLU A 296 -8.02 -15.62 -11.56
C GLU A 296 -7.14 -16.88 -11.50
N LYS A 297 -5.85 -16.78 -11.86
CA LYS A 297 -4.92 -17.93 -11.93
C LYS A 297 -4.15 -18.04 -10.61
N ARG A 298 -4.80 -18.59 -9.59
CA ARG A 298 -4.25 -18.78 -8.24
C ARG A 298 -3.35 -20.03 -8.16
N ASN A 299 -2.40 -20.01 -7.23
CA ASN A 299 -1.44 -21.08 -6.92
C ASN A 299 -0.66 -21.61 -8.14
N VAL A 300 -0.37 -20.74 -9.10
CA VAL A 300 0.52 -21.08 -10.21
C VAL A 300 1.95 -21.18 -9.69
N VAL A 301 2.64 -22.26 -10.06
CA VAL A 301 4.02 -22.54 -9.62
C VAL A 301 4.93 -22.65 -10.83
N PHE A 302 6.01 -21.86 -10.87
CA PHE A 302 7.07 -21.98 -11.87
C PHE A 302 8.27 -22.71 -11.29
N ILE A 303 8.74 -23.73 -11.99
CA ILE A 303 9.98 -24.46 -11.64
C ILE A 303 10.89 -24.47 -12.86
N GLY A 304 12.05 -23.83 -12.77
CA GLY A 304 13.08 -23.87 -13.82
C GLY A 304 14.07 -25.01 -13.64
N ASP A 305 15.14 -25.01 -14.46
CA ASP A 305 16.28 -25.94 -14.37
C ASP A 305 17.51 -25.32 -13.66
N GLY A 306 17.39 -24.07 -13.20
CA GLY A 306 18.41 -23.34 -12.45
C GLY A 306 18.47 -21.85 -12.83
N MET A 307 18.90 -21.01 -11.89
CA MET A 307 19.28 -19.62 -12.17
C MET A 307 20.31 -19.58 -13.33
N GLY A 308 20.08 -18.68 -14.28
CA GLY A 308 20.90 -18.53 -15.50
C GLY A 308 20.69 -19.61 -16.57
N LYS A 309 19.98 -20.71 -16.28
CA LYS A 309 19.66 -21.77 -17.24
C LYS A 309 18.27 -21.58 -17.85
N THR A 310 17.26 -21.42 -16.99
CA THR A 310 15.91 -21.05 -17.41
C THR A 310 15.73 -19.56 -17.24
N VAL A 311 15.63 -18.81 -18.34
CA VAL A 311 15.56 -17.34 -18.32
C VAL A 311 14.29 -16.89 -19.02
N ILE A 312 13.43 -16.11 -18.36
CA ILE A 312 12.32 -15.39 -18.99
C ILE A 312 12.75 -13.93 -19.14
N THR A 313 12.81 -13.44 -20.38
CA THR A 313 13.40 -12.14 -20.70
C THR A 313 12.49 -11.24 -21.54
N GLY A 314 12.63 -9.93 -21.35
CA GLY A 314 11.94 -8.87 -22.10
C GLY A 314 12.74 -7.57 -22.05
N SER A 315 12.26 -6.51 -22.70
CA SER A 315 12.99 -5.24 -22.83
C SER A 315 12.08 -4.00 -22.79
N LEU A 316 10.84 -4.17 -22.33
CA LEU A 316 9.91 -3.05 -22.19
C LEU A 316 10.43 -2.06 -21.13
N ASN A 317 10.23 -0.77 -21.38
CA ASN A 317 10.65 0.30 -20.49
C ASN A 317 9.71 1.50 -20.55
N ALA A 318 9.72 2.33 -19.51
CA ALA A 318 8.81 3.46 -19.36
C ALA A 318 9.11 4.64 -20.30
N GLY A 319 10.26 4.62 -20.99
CA GLY A 319 10.58 5.57 -22.06
C GLY A 319 9.83 5.30 -23.37
N MET A 320 9.21 4.12 -23.51
CA MET A 320 8.41 3.79 -24.69
C MET A 320 7.05 4.49 -24.66
N PRO A 321 6.54 4.99 -25.81
CA PRO A 321 5.27 5.69 -25.87
C PRO A 321 4.12 4.89 -25.25
N GLY A 322 3.41 5.52 -24.31
CA GLY A 322 2.25 4.92 -23.66
C GLY A 322 2.53 3.73 -22.72
N ILE A 323 3.79 3.41 -22.39
CA ILE A 323 4.14 2.35 -21.43
C ILE A 323 4.42 2.96 -20.06
N THR A 324 3.66 2.53 -19.06
CA THR A 324 3.91 2.90 -17.65
C THR A 324 4.90 1.91 -17.02
N THR A 325 5.62 2.32 -15.96
CA THR A 325 6.51 1.41 -15.20
C THR A 325 5.83 0.09 -14.83
N TYR A 326 4.57 0.14 -14.39
CA TYR A 326 3.77 -1.05 -14.04
C TYR A 326 3.66 -2.06 -15.20
N ASN A 327 3.57 -1.57 -16.44
CA ASN A 327 3.43 -2.37 -17.64
C ASN A 327 4.76 -2.80 -18.27
N THR A 328 5.91 -2.30 -17.77
CA THR A 328 7.24 -2.71 -18.25
C THR A 328 7.67 -4.10 -17.80
N ALA A 329 6.97 -4.68 -16.81
CA ALA A 329 7.35 -5.97 -16.22
C ALA A 329 7.46 -7.07 -17.28
N THR A 330 8.62 -7.73 -17.38
CA THR A 330 8.76 -8.96 -18.18
C THR A 330 7.78 -10.02 -17.67
N VAL A 331 7.77 -10.27 -16.36
CA VAL A 331 6.78 -11.14 -15.71
C VAL A 331 5.99 -10.33 -14.69
N GLY A 332 4.65 -10.34 -14.82
CA GLY A 332 3.72 -9.66 -13.92
C GLY A 332 2.73 -10.65 -13.31
N VAL A 333 2.69 -10.73 -11.99
CA VAL A 333 1.91 -11.73 -11.26
C VAL A 333 0.88 -11.06 -10.36
N VAL A 334 -0.39 -11.43 -10.51
CA VAL A 334 -1.51 -10.91 -9.71
C VAL A 334 -2.26 -12.03 -8.98
N GLY A 335 -2.30 -13.24 -9.55
CA GLY A 335 -2.97 -14.39 -8.92
C GLY A 335 -2.28 -14.83 -7.63
N ASP A 336 -3.05 -14.93 -6.53
CA ASP A 336 -2.54 -15.26 -5.18
C ASP A 336 -1.91 -16.66 -5.11
N GLY A 337 -0.95 -16.82 -4.18
CA GLY A 337 -0.26 -18.08 -3.92
C GLY A 337 0.80 -18.43 -4.97
N PHE A 338 1.27 -17.45 -5.75
CA PHE A 338 2.27 -17.70 -6.77
C PHE A 338 3.58 -18.18 -6.16
N MET A 339 4.19 -19.20 -6.78
CA MET A 339 5.51 -19.67 -6.37
C MET A 339 6.45 -19.74 -7.57
N ALA A 340 7.73 -19.46 -7.35
CA ALA A 340 8.77 -19.60 -8.37
C ALA A 340 10.06 -20.14 -7.76
N ARG A 341 10.72 -21.07 -8.46
CA ARG A 341 12.02 -21.58 -8.06
C ARG A 341 12.91 -21.97 -9.23
N ASP A 342 14.21 -21.77 -9.05
CA ASP A 342 15.27 -22.23 -9.97
C ASP A 342 15.18 -21.60 -11.38
N LEU A 343 14.91 -20.29 -11.49
CA LEU A 343 14.89 -19.56 -12.78
C LEU A 343 15.30 -18.09 -12.65
N THR A 344 15.54 -17.45 -13.80
CA THR A 344 15.87 -16.03 -13.91
C THR A 344 14.73 -15.25 -14.57
N PHE A 345 14.34 -14.12 -13.98
CA PHE A 345 13.50 -13.09 -14.58
C PHE A 345 14.38 -11.91 -15.00
N GLN A 346 14.32 -11.51 -16.27
CA GLN A 346 15.23 -10.50 -16.82
C GLN A 346 14.50 -9.40 -17.59
N ASN A 347 14.98 -8.16 -17.43
CA ASN A 347 14.69 -7.07 -18.34
C ASN A 347 16.00 -6.49 -18.90
N THR A 348 16.13 -6.49 -20.23
CA THR A 348 17.35 -6.11 -20.96
C THR A 348 17.31 -4.70 -21.56
N ALA A 349 16.32 -3.86 -21.20
CA ALA A 349 16.18 -2.52 -21.77
C ALA A 349 17.45 -1.66 -21.59
N GLY A 350 18.23 -1.91 -20.54
CA GLY A 350 19.55 -1.32 -20.34
C GLY A 350 19.56 -0.05 -19.49
N PRO A 351 20.76 0.51 -19.22
CA PRO A 351 20.97 1.63 -18.31
C PRO A 351 20.29 2.96 -18.72
N ASP A 352 20.09 3.20 -20.02
CA ASP A 352 19.48 4.45 -20.53
C ASP A 352 17.96 4.38 -20.70
N ALA A 353 17.36 3.21 -20.48
CA ALA A 353 15.93 2.99 -20.72
C ALA A 353 15.02 3.52 -19.59
N HIS A 354 15.60 4.16 -18.58
CA HIS A 354 14.90 4.53 -17.34
C HIS A 354 14.27 3.28 -16.68
N GLN A 355 13.03 3.37 -16.18
CA GLN A 355 12.38 2.27 -15.46
C GLN A 355 12.08 1.09 -16.38
N ALA A 356 12.56 -0.11 -16.00
CA ALA A 356 12.36 -1.33 -16.77
C ALA A 356 12.31 -2.56 -15.83
N VAL A 357 11.11 -3.03 -15.54
CA VAL A 357 10.85 -4.06 -14.53
C VAL A 357 11.12 -5.46 -15.10
N ALA A 358 11.88 -6.28 -14.38
CA ALA A 358 12.04 -7.71 -14.70
C ALA A 358 10.90 -8.54 -14.12
N PHE A 359 10.52 -8.28 -12.87
CA PHE A 359 9.45 -8.99 -12.18
C PHE A 359 8.60 -8.04 -11.35
N ARG A 360 7.28 -8.14 -11.48
CA ARG A 360 6.30 -7.45 -10.65
C ARG A 360 5.40 -8.45 -9.95
N SER A 361 5.28 -8.36 -8.63
CA SER A 361 4.29 -9.15 -7.87
C SER A 361 3.27 -8.29 -7.14
N ASP A 362 2.02 -8.66 -7.38
CA ASP A 362 0.74 -8.20 -6.81
C ASP A 362 -0.05 -9.40 -6.23
N SER A 363 0.66 -10.48 -5.93
CA SER A 363 0.12 -11.75 -5.47
C SER A 363 0.37 -11.91 -3.98
N ASP A 364 -0.68 -12.10 -3.19
CA ASP A 364 -0.54 -12.43 -1.78
C ASP A 364 0.03 -13.84 -1.64
N PHE A 365 0.89 -14.05 -0.64
CA PHE A 365 1.59 -15.32 -0.43
C PHE A 365 2.53 -15.70 -1.59
N SER A 366 3.18 -14.71 -2.21
CA SER A 366 4.22 -14.96 -3.22
C SER A 366 5.46 -15.58 -2.57
N LEU A 367 5.88 -16.77 -3.02
CA LEU A 367 7.09 -17.45 -2.55
C LEU A 367 8.11 -17.63 -3.69
N LEU A 368 9.24 -16.95 -3.61
CA LEU A 368 10.31 -17.05 -4.60
C LEU A 368 11.57 -17.59 -3.93
N GLU A 369 12.03 -18.77 -4.35
CA GLU A 369 13.22 -19.43 -3.77
C GLU A 369 14.25 -19.75 -4.84
N ASN A 370 15.51 -19.36 -4.63
CA ASN A 370 16.59 -19.62 -5.60
C ASN A 370 16.27 -19.08 -7.01
N CYS A 371 15.73 -17.85 -7.06
CA CYS A 371 15.45 -17.13 -8.29
C CYS A 371 16.43 -15.97 -8.48
N GLU A 372 16.69 -15.63 -9.74
CA GLU A 372 17.50 -14.47 -10.11
C GLU A 372 16.64 -13.39 -10.78
N PHE A 373 16.86 -12.13 -10.40
CA PHE A 373 16.19 -10.97 -10.97
C PHE A 373 17.24 -10.03 -11.55
N LEU A 374 17.24 -9.88 -12.88
CA LEU A 374 18.24 -9.11 -13.60
C LEU A 374 17.60 -7.90 -14.28
N GLY A 375 18.04 -6.71 -13.92
CA GLY A 375 17.63 -5.48 -14.59
C GLY A 375 18.57 -4.33 -14.26
N ASN A 376 18.09 -3.11 -14.51
CA ASN A 376 18.79 -1.87 -14.18
C ASN A 376 17.94 -1.09 -13.16
N GLN A 377 17.34 0.02 -13.60
CA GLN A 377 16.44 0.80 -12.77
C GLN A 377 15.09 0.06 -12.64
N ASP A 378 14.56 0.00 -11.42
CA ASP A 378 13.25 -0.60 -11.11
C ASP A 378 13.17 -2.12 -11.41
N THR A 379 14.24 -2.90 -11.15
CA THR A 379 14.33 -4.34 -11.50
C THR A 379 13.20 -5.19 -10.90
N LEU A 380 12.99 -5.11 -9.58
CA LEU A 380 12.01 -5.88 -8.83
C LEU A 380 10.93 -4.95 -8.28
N TYR A 381 9.72 -5.06 -8.83
CA TYR A 381 8.55 -4.34 -8.35
C TYR A 381 7.75 -5.20 -7.38
N ALA A 382 8.13 -5.16 -6.10
CA ALA A 382 7.40 -5.80 -5.01
C ALA A 382 6.18 -4.93 -4.63
N HIS A 383 5.18 -4.90 -5.52
CA HIS A 383 4.12 -3.89 -5.59
C HIS A 383 3.23 -3.82 -4.35
N GLY A 384 2.60 -4.94 -3.96
CA GLY A 384 1.65 -5.00 -2.85
C GLY A 384 1.58 -6.39 -2.21
N LEU A 385 0.81 -6.50 -1.12
CA LEU A 385 0.55 -7.78 -0.40
C LEU A 385 1.80 -8.43 0.22
N ARG A 386 1.71 -9.68 0.68
CA ARG A 386 2.78 -10.39 1.39
C ARG A 386 3.61 -11.24 0.45
N GLN A 387 4.94 -11.07 0.52
CA GLN A 387 5.88 -11.71 -0.40
C GLN A 387 7.13 -12.17 0.35
N PHE A 388 7.69 -13.30 -0.08
CA PHE A 388 8.88 -13.88 0.51
C PHE A 388 9.88 -14.30 -0.57
N TYR A 389 11.10 -13.77 -0.45
CA TYR A 389 12.22 -14.03 -1.36
C TYR A 389 13.33 -14.70 -0.55
N LYS A 390 13.66 -15.96 -0.85
CA LYS A 390 14.62 -16.77 -0.11
C LYS A 390 15.76 -17.22 -1.02
N LYS A 391 17.01 -16.95 -0.64
CA LYS A 391 18.19 -17.36 -1.44
C LYS A 391 18.14 -16.85 -2.88
N CYS A 392 17.55 -15.68 -3.09
CA CYS A 392 17.44 -15.07 -4.40
C CYS A 392 18.65 -14.18 -4.68
N ARG A 393 18.98 -14.00 -5.96
CA ARG A 393 19.93 -12.99 -6.41
C ARG A 393 19.19 -11.86 -7.12
N ILE A 394 19.31 -10.64 -6.61
CA ILE A 394 18.63 -9.46 -7.15
C ILE A 394 19.68 -8.46 -7.59
N GLN A 395 19.69 -8.13 -8.88
CA GLN A 395 20.68 -7.25 -9.50
C GLN A 395 20.02 -6.04 -10.15
N GLY A 396 20.49 -4.84 -9.81
CA GLY A 396 20.06 -3.61 -10.46
C GLY A 396 20.87 -2.40 -10.00
N ASN A 397 20.37 -1.18 -10.21
CA ASN A 397 21.11 0.02 -9.83
C ASN A 397 20.28 1.05 -9.03
N VAL A 398 19.17 1.52 -9.59
CA VAL A 398 18.39 2.61 -9.02
C VAL A 398 17.03 2.08 -8.65
N ASP A 399 16.68 2.23 -7.39
CA ASP A 399 15.37 1.84 -6.86
C ASP A 399 15.02 0.40 -7.26
N PHE A 400 16.03 -0.45 -7.38
CA PHE A 400 15.88 -1.72 -8.08
C PHE A 400 15.11 -2.76 -7.27
N ILE A 401 14.82 -2.47 -6.00
CA ILE A 401 13.78 -3.10 -5.19
C ILE A 401 12.82 -2.01 -4.72
N PHE A 402 11.63 -1.94 -5.30
CA PHE A 402 10.66 -0.87 -5.03
C PHE A 402 9.23 -1.39 -4.95
N GLY A 403 8.33 -0.56 -4.42
CA GLY A 403 6.92 -0.92 -4.21
C GLY A 403 6.46 -0.81 -2.76
N ASN A 404 5.27 -1.32 -2.48
CA ASN A 404 4.58 -1.18 -1.20
C ASN A 404 4.03 -2.52 -0.67
N SER A 405 4.68 -3.63 -1.01
CA SER A 405 4.40 -4.93 -0.38
C SER A 405 4.91 -4.98 1.06
N ALA A 406 4.43 -5.98 1.81
CA ALA A 406 5.13 -6.53 2.97
C ALA A 406 6.05 -7.64 2.45
N SER A 407 7.32 -7.32 2.19
CA SER A 407 8.30 -8.26 1.66
C SER A 407 9.39 -8.59 2.67
N VAL A 408 9.69 -9.88 2.80
CA VAL A 408 10.91 -10.36 3.47
C VAL A 408 11.86 -10.95 2.43
N PHE A 409 13.10 -10.47 2.44
CA PHE A 409 14.23 -10.99 1.69
C PHE A 409 15.14 -11.69 2.70
N GLN A 410 15.32 -13.01 2.56
CA GLN A 410 16.13 -13.80 3.48
C GLN A 410 17.23 -14.54 2.73
N ASP A 411 18.46 -14.42 3.24
CA ASP A 411 19.66 -15.07 2.69
C ASP A 411 19.88 -14.71 1.19
N CYS A 412 19.49 -13.51 0.77
CA CYS A 412 19.58 -13.06 -0.62
C CYS A 412 20.91 -12.36 -0.91
N GLU A 413 21.35 -12.44 -2.17
CA GLU A 413 22.42 -11.61 -2.71
C GLU A 413 21.83 -10.39 -3.43
N ILE A 414 22.15 -9.21 -2.93
CA ILE A 414 21.66 -7.93 -3.45
C ILE A 414 22.84 -7.21 -4.13
N LEU A 415 22.84 -7.19 -5.46
CA LEU A 415 24.00 -6.78 -6.26
C LEU A 415 23.76 -5.49 -7.04
N ILE A 416 24.54 -4.47 -6.74
CA ILE A 416 24.54 -3.22 -7.49
C ILE A 416 25.32 -3.40 -8.80
N ALA A 417 24.66 -3.13 -9.93
CA ALA A 417 25.22 -3.14 -11.26
C ALA A 417 25.53 -1.71 -11.75
N PRO A 418 26.39 -1.56 -12.79
CA PRO A 418 26.58 -0.27 -13.44
C PRO A 418 25.28 0.29 -14.02
N ARG A 419 25.08 1.59 -13.86
CA ARG A 419 23.89 2.37 -14.26
C ARG A 419 24.14 3.24 -15.48
N GLN A 420 25.38 3.61 -15.79
CA GLN A 420 25.65 4.59 -16.85
C GLN A 420 26.33 3.93 -18.05
N LEU A 421 26.08 4.47 -19.25
CA LEU A 421 26.91 4.18 -20.43
C LEU A 421 28.40 4.47 -20.22
N LYS A 422 28.71 5.42 -19.32
CA LYS A 422 30.06 5.87 -18.97
C LYS A 422 30.29 5.70 -17.47
N PRO A 423 30.31 4.45 -16.97
CA PRO A 423 30.24 4.17 -15.54
C PRO A 423 31.49 4.65 -14.79
N GLU A 424 32.61 4.92 -15.47
CA GLU A 424 33.84 5.47 -14.92
C GLU A 424 33.70 6.90 -14.36
N LYS A 425 32.58 7.59 -14.66
CA LYS A 425 32.22 8.90 -14.11
C LYS A 425 31.56 8.81 -12.74
N GLY A 426 31.17 7.61 -12.31
CA GLY A 426 30.52 7.39 -11.04
C GLY A 426 29.01 7.54 -11.10
N GLU A 427 28.36 6.98 -10.09
CA GLU A 427 26.92 6.74 -10.09
C GLU A 427 26.34 6.98 -8.70
N LYS A 428 25.04 7.25 -8.67
CA LYS A 428 24.27 7.38 -7.44
C LYS A 428 23.13 6.37 -7.49
N ASN A 429 23.23 5.37 -6.64
CA ASN A 429 22.37 4.19 -6.64
C ASN A 429 21.69 4.05 -5.28
N ALA A 430 20.43 3.67 -5.28
CA ALA A 430 19.68 3.35 -4.08
C ALA A 430 19.15 1.92 -4.24
N VAL A 431 19.45 1.06 -3.27
CA VAL A 431 19.00 -0.34 -3.31
C VAL A 431 17.47 -0.40 -3.25
N THR A 432 16.87 0.33 -2.32
CA THR A 432 15.41 0.33 -2.16
C THR A 432 14.74 1.68 -2.40
N ALA A 433 13.49 1.61 -2.85
CA ALA A 433 12.56 2.72 -2.87
C ALA A 433 11.17 2.27 -2.39
N GLN A 434 11.02 2.11 -1.07
CA GLN A 434 9.79 1.61 -0.48
C GLN A 434 8.69 2.69 -0.45
N GLY A 435 7.48 2.30 -0.83
CA GLY A 435 6.38 3.19 -1.17
C GLY A 435 5.17 3.15 -0.24
N ARG A 436 5.33 3.00 1.08
CA ARG A 436 4.21 3.07 2.03
C ARG A 436 3.60 4.47 2.07
N VAL A 437 2.32 4.57 1.73
CA VAL A 437 1.57 5.84 1.59
C VAL A 437 0.71 6.17 2.81
N ASP A 438 0.39 5.17 3.63
CA ASP A 438 -0.42 5.36 4.84
C ASP A 438 0.20 4.61 6.04
N PRO A 439 0.26 5.23 7.24
CA PRO A 439 0.86 4.62 8.42
C PRO A 439 0.10 3.39 8.92
N SER A 440 -1.16 3.21 8.55
CA SER A 440 -1.97 2.04 8.93
C SER A 440 -1.62 0.79 8.11
N GLN A 441 -0.91 0.96 6.98
CA GLN A 441 -0.44 -0.15 6.16
C GLN A 441 0.65 -0.92 6.90
N SER A 442 0.47 -2.24 7.00
CA SER A 442 1.44 -3.18 7.57
C SER A 442 2.54 -3.57 6.56
N THR A 443 2.90 -2.70 5.63
CA THR A 443 3.81 -2.95 4.50
C THR A 443 5.22 -2.42 4.75
N GLY A 444 6.22 -2.91 4.02
CA GLY A 444 7.62 -2.57 4.25
C GLY A 444 8.55 -3.62 3.66
N PHE A 445 9.83 -3.29 3.55
CA PHE A 445 10.86 -4.24 3.13
C PHE A 445 11.74 -4.64 4.31
N VAL A 446 11.90 -5.94 4.50
CA VAL A 446 12.76 -6.51 5.53
C VAL A 446 13.84 -7.34 4.85
N PHE A 447 15.10 -7.04 5.11
CA PHE A 447 16.24 -7.82 4.67
C PHE A 447 16.83 -8.54 5.88
N LEU A 448 16.88 -9.88 5.82
CA LEU A 448 17.39 -10.77 6.86
C LEU A 448 18.59 -11.54 6.31
N ASN A 449 19.75 -11.40 6.94
CA ASN A 449 20.97 -12.16 6.58
C ASN A 449 21.35 -12.06 5.09
N CYS A 450 21.05 -10.93 4.46
CA CYS A 450 21.38 -10.70 3.05
C CYS A 450 22.81 -10.17 2.90
N LEU A 451 23.43 -10.46 1.76
CA LEU A 451 24.65 -9.79 1.31
C LEU A 451 24.29 -8.59 0.43
N ILE A 452 24.84 -7.42 0.74
CA ILE A 452 24.69 -6.22 -0.08
C ILE A 452 26.07 -5.89 -0.67
N ASN A 453 26.23 -6.11 -1.97
CA ASN A 453 27.50 -5.93 -2.69
C ASN A 453 27.28 -5.33 -4.09
N GLY A 454 28.36 -5.17 -4.87
CA GLY A 454 28.28 -4.89 -6.31
C GLY A 454 28.51 -6.14 -7.15
N THR A 455 28.07 -6.12 -8.41
CA THR A 455 28.53 -7.10 -9.39
C THR A 455 30.05 -7.02 -9.56
N GLU A 456 30.69 -8.07 -10.09
CA GLU A 456 32.14 -8.06 -10.30
C GLU A 456 32.60 -6.85 -11.14
N GLU A 457 31.84 -6.52 -12.18
CA GLU A 457 32.07 -5.35 -13.03
C GLU A 457 31.94 -4.03 -12.24
N TYR A 458 30.87 -3.88 -11.44
CA TYR A 458 30.69 -2.70 -10.62
C TYR A 458 31.80 -2.54 -9.59
N MET A 459 32.25 -3.64 -8.97
CA MET A 459 33.30 -3.61 -7.96
C MET A 459 34.67 -3.23 -8.55
N LYS A 460 34.93 -3.54 -9.84
CA LYS A 460 36.12 -3.02 -10.54
C LYS A 460 36.08 -1.49 -10.66
N LEU A 461 34.91 -0.94 -11.03
CA LEU A 461 34.69 0.50 -11.13
C LEU A 461 34.79 1.21 -9.77
N TYR A 462 34.11 0.67 -8.76
CA TYR A 462 34.16 1.16 -7.38
C TYR A 462 35.59 1.18 -6.84
N LYS A 463 36.35 0.09 -6.99
CA LYS A 463 37.75 0.04 -6.51
C LYS A 463 38.67 1.02 -7.23
N ALA A 464 38.42 1.28 -8.52
CA ALA A 464 39.21 2.24 -9.28
C ALA A 464 38.96 3.70 -8.84
N LYS A 465 37.71 4.07 -8.52
CA LYS A 465 37.35 5.45 -8.11
C LYS A 465 36.23 5.48 -7.06
N PRO A 466 36.47 5.04 -5.81
CA PRO A 466 35.38 4.84 -4.83
C PRO A 466 34.61 6.13 -4.50
N LYS A 467 35.25 7.30 -4.62
CA LYS A 467 34.64 8.61 -4.29
C LYS A 467 33.48 9.02 -5.20
N VAL A 468 33.42 8.51 -6.43
CA VAL A 468 32.37 8.88 -7.41
C VAL A 468 31.22 7.88 -7.46
N HIS A 469 31.39 6.68 -6.88
CA HIS A 469 30.39 5.63 -6.81
C HIS A 469 29.70 5.65 -5.45
N LYS A 470 28.47 6.18 -5.39
CA LYS A 470 27.72 6.41 -4.16
C LYS A 470 26.50 5.47 -4.10
N ASN A 471 26.54 4.51 -3.18
CA ASN A 471 25.46 3.55 -3.01
C ASN A 471 24.82 3.72 -1.64
N TYR A 472 23.50 3.75 -1.64
CA TYR A 472 22.66 3.92 -0.45
C TYR A 472 21.76 2.69 -0.29
N LEU A 473 21.44 2.34 0.95
CA LEU A 473 20.50 1.29 1.31
C LEU A 473 19.08 1.57 0.78
N GLY A 474 18.69 2.84 0.67
CA GLY A 474 17.41 3.21 0.09
C GLY A 474 17.08 4.69 0.13
N ARG A 475 15.90 5.04 -0.41
CA ARG A 475 15.31 6.39 -0.38
C ARG A 475 13.77 6.37 -0.31
N PRO A 476 13.13 7.35 0.37
CA PRO A 476 11.70 7.26 0.69
C PRO A 476 10.83 7.68 -0.49
N TRP A 477 10.42 6.72 -1.32
CA TRP A 477 9.52 7.01 -2.44
C TRP A 477 8.19 7.63 -1.97
N LYS A 478 7.70 7.24 -0.79
CA LYS A 478 6.46 7.74 -0.17
C LYS A 478 6.66 8.12 1.30
N GLU A 479 5.71 8.89 1.82
CA GLU A 479 5.80 9.59 3.11
C GLU A 479 6.10 8.68 4.30
N PHE A 480 5.56 7.45 4.32
CA PHE A 480 5.73 6.52 5.44
C PHE A 480 6.68 5.38 5.13
N SER A 481 7.62 5.60 4.18
CA SER A 481 8.55 4.57 3.69
C SER A 481 9.17 3.75 4.82
N ARG A 482 9.15 2.42 4.69
CA ARG A 482 9.65 1.49 5.72
C ARG A 482 10.58 0.45 5.14
N THR A 483 11.83 0.44 5.59
CA THR A 483 12.85 -0.54 5.15
C THR A 483 13.77 -0.87 6.30
N VAL A 484 14.08 -2.15 6.49
CA VAL A 484 15.00 -2.59 7.53
C VAL A 484 16.03 -3.60 7.04
N PHE A 485 17.25 -3.51 7.56
CA PHE A 485 18.34 -4.47 7.32
C PHE A 485 18.79 -5.07 8.66
N ILE A 486 18.65 -6.39 8.80
CA ILE A 486 18.90 -7.12 10.04
C ILE A 486 19.87 -8.26 9.75
N GLY A 487 21.00 -8.32 10.46
CA GLY A 487 21.98 -9.38 10.28
C GLY A 487 22.64 -9.41 8.90
N CYS A 488 22.55 -8.33 8.13
CA CYS A 488 23.04 -8.28 6.75
C CYS A 488 24.54 -7.95 6.69
N ASP A 489 25.23 -8.47 5.69
CA ASP A 489 26.60 -8.11 5.38
C ASP A 489 26.61 -6.94 4.39
N LEU A 490 26.95 -5.76 4.90
CA LEU A 490 27.03 -4.52 4.12
C LEU A 490 28.48 -4.29 3.70
N GLU A 491 28.78 -4.50 2.42
CA GLU A 491 30.13 -4.32 1.89
C GLU A 491 30.54 -2.85 1.78
N ALA A 492 31.83 -2.60 1.56
CA ALA A 492 32.45 -1.27 1.58
C ALA A 492 31.82 -0.24 0.60
N LEU A 493 31.07 -0.70 -0.41
CA LEU A 493 30.42 0.17 -1.39
C LEU A 493 29.27 1.02 -0.82
N ILE A 494 28.72 0.64 0.34
CA ILE A 494 27.69 1.42 1.04
C ILE A 494 28.33 2.63 1.71
N ILE A 495 27.87 3.82 1.33
CA ILE A 495 28.40 5.09 1.83
C ILE A 495 28.03 5.30 3.31
N PRO A 496 28.85 5.99 4.14
CA PRO A 496 28.58 6.16 5.56
C PRO A 496 27.22 6.79 5.90
N ASP A 497 26.70 7.70 5.05
CA ASP A 497 25.36 8.30 5.20
C ASP A 497 24.26 7.21 5.26
N GLY A 498 24.47 6.08 4.58
CA GLY A 498 23.59 4.91 4.52
C GLY A 498 22.34 5.12 3.67
N TRP A 499 21.63 6.22 3.89
CA TRP A 499 20.31 6.47 3.32
C TRP A 499 20.26 7.79 2.55
N LEU A 500 19.39 7.86 1.55
CA LEU A 500 19.31 9.01 0.67
C LEU A 500 17.95 9.72 0.78
N PRO A 501 17.91 11.06 0.91
CA PRO A 501 16.65 11.80 0.82
C PRO A 501 16.01 11.64 -0.56
N TRP A 502 14.67 11.58 -0.62
CA TRP A 502 13.96 11.65 -1.89
C TRP A 502 14.10 13.03 -2.52
N THR A 503 13.56 14.06 -1.84
CA THR A 503 13.72 15.48 -2.16
C THR A 503 13.57 16.32 -0.89
N GLY A 504 14.58 17.13 -0.55
CA GLY A 504 14.56 17.97 0.65
C GLY A 504 14.23 17.16 1.92
N GLU A 505 13.32 17.70 2.73
CA GLU A 505 12.89 17.09 4.01
C GLU A 505 11.68 16.15 3.87
N PHE A 506 11.25 15.83 2.65
CA PHE A 506 10.11 14.94 2.42
C PHE A 506 10.32 13.59 3.11
N ALA A 507 9.29 13.11 3.83
CA ALA A 507 9.23 11.85 4.56
C ALA A 507 10.21 11.67 5.74
N LEU A 508 11.21 12.55 5.94
CA LEU A 508 12.29 12.31 6.91
C LEU A 508 11.81 12.21 8.37
N LYS A 509 10.65 12.78 8.68
CA LYS A 509 10.02 12.73 10.02
C LYS A 509 9.11 11.51 10.23
N THR A 510 8.69 10.85 9.16
CA THR A 510 7.60 9.86 9.15
C THR A 510 8.06 8.48 8.66
N LEU A 511 9.14 8.41 7.89
CA LEU A 511 9.74 7.15 7.44
C LEU A 511 10.38 6.37 8.60
N TYR A 512 10.54 5.06 8.41
CA TYR A 512 11.30 4.20 9.31
C TYR A 512 12.35 3.38 8.56
N TYR A 513 13.61 3.80 8.66
CA TYR A 513 14.78 3.13 8.09
C TYR A 513 15.68 2.58 9.18
N GLY A 514 15.55 1.29 9.46
CA GLY A 514 16.16 0.62 10.59
C GLY A 514 17.31 -0.31 10.21
N GLU A 515 18.34 -0.34 11.04
CA GLU A 515 19.44 -1.31 10.94
C GLU A 515 19.61 -2.02 12.30
N SER A 516 19.94 -3.31 12.29
CA SER A 516 20.30 -4.06 13.50
C SER A 516 21.27 -5.20 13.18
N LYS A 517 22.35 -5.32 13.95
CA LYS A 517 23.31 -6.44 13.87
C LYS A 517 23.90 -6.69 12.47
N ASN A 518 23.97 -5.67 11.62
CA ASN A 518 24.65 -5.76 10.33
C ASN A 518 26.17 -5.83 10.52
N THR A 519 26.87 -6.52 9.61
CA THR A 519 28.33 -6.64 9.61
C THR A 519 28.93 -6.16 8.28
N GLY A 520 30.26 -6.19 8.14
CA GLY A 520 30.96 -5.69 6.96
C GLY A 520 31.35 -4.20 7.05
N GLN A 521 32.18 -3.75 6.10
CA GLN A 521 32.78 -2.41 6.13
C GLN A 521 31.75 -1.28 5.94
N GLY A 522 30.64 -1.54 5.26
CA GLY A 522 29.54 -0.61 5.05
C GLY A 522 28.56 -0.53 6.24
N ALA A 523 28.71 -1.37 7.26
CA ALA A 523 27.82 -1.43 8.41
C ALA A 523 28.15 -0.43 9.53
N ASP A 524 29.22 0.36 9.44
CA ASP A 524 29.48 1.42 10.41
C ASP A 524 28.36 2.47 10.38
N ARG A 525 27.63 2.58 11.49
CA ARG A 525 26.49 3.48 11.65
C ARG A 525 26.85 4.85 12.23
N SER A 526 28.10 5.07 12.66
CA SER A 526 28.53 6.28 13.37
C SER A 526 28.33 7.59 12.58
N LYS A 527 28.20 7.49 11.26
CA LYS A 527 28.01 8.62 10.33
C LYS A 527 26.72 8.54 9.53
N ARG A 528 25.78 7.67 9.92
CA ARG A 528 24.46 7.62 9.28
C ARG A 528 23.79 8.99 9.39
N VAL A 529 22.95 9.28 8.40
CA VAL A 529 22.03 10.42 8.48
C VAL A 529 21.24 10.40 9.80
N SER A 530 20.99 11.57 10.38
CA SER A 530 20.34 11.69 11.70
C SER A 530 18.92 11.14 11.76
N TRP A 531 18.27 10.99 10.60
CA TRP A 531 16.94 10.40 10.44
C TRP A 531 16.98 8.90 10.10
N SER A 532 18.12 8.23 10.25
CA SER A 532 18.20 6.76 10.33
C SER A 532 17.70 6.26 11.70
N SER A 533 17.48 4.96 11.85
CA SER A 533 17.04 4.32 13.09
C SER A 533 17.92 3.13 13.45
N GLU A 534 18.10 2.89 14.75
CA GLU A 534 18.47 1.57 15.28
C GLU A 534 17.20 0.83 15.63
N ILE A 535 17.10 -0.44 15.26
CA ILE A 535 15.99 -1.27 15.73
C ILE A 535 16.38 -1.76 17.13
N PRO A 536 15.60 -1.41 18.19
CA PRO A 536 15.86 -1.93 19.52
C PRO A 536 15.78 -3.46 19.54
N ASP A 537 16.64 -4.10 20.33
CA ASP A 537 16.81 -5.57 20.35
C ASP A 537 15.49 -6.29 20.65
N GLU A 538 14.68 -5.74 21.55
CA GLU A 538 13.37 -6.26 21.93
C GLU A 538 12.34 -6.23 20.80
N HIS A 539 12.55 -5.40 19.78
CA HIS A 539 11.64 -5.19 18.66
C HIS A 539 12.09 -5.87 17.36
N VAL A 540 13.31 -6.42 17.30
CA VAL A 540 13.82 -7.14 16.11
C VAL A 540 12.86 -8.24 15.65
N ARG A 541 12.20 -8.95 16.59
CA ARG A 541 11.27 -10.05 16.26
C ARG A 541 10.02 -9.60 15.52
N VAL A 542 9.66 -8.32 15.54
CA VAL A 542 8.54 -7.76 14.73
C VAL A 542 8.78 -7.99 13.24
N TYR A 543 10.06 -8.00 12.83
CA TYR A 543 10.49 -8.19 11.45
C TYR A 543 10.82 -9.65 11.09
N SER A 544 10.46 -10.62 11.95
CA SER A 544 10.64 -12.03 11.58
C SER A 544 9.68 -12.43 10.45
N VAL A 545 10.03 -13.48 9.69
CA VAL A 545 9.17 -14.07 8.65
C VAL A 545 7.76 -14.39 9.18
N ALA A 546 7.67 -14.99 10.37
CA ALA A 546 6.39 -15.29 11.01
C ALA A 546 5.58 -14.02 11.35
N ASN A 547 6.19 -13.01 11.98
CA ASN A 547 5.43 -11.86 12.47
C ASN A 547 5.13 -10.82 11.38
N PHE A 548 6.07 -10.57 10.47
CA PHE A 548 5.95 -9.49 9.49
C PHE A 548 4.99 -9.85 8.34
N ILE A 549 5.06 -11.09 7.86
CA ILE A 549 4.24 -11.57 6.73
C ILE A 549 3.31 -12.74 7.11
N GLN A 550 3.16 -13.05 8.40
CA GLN A 550 2.23 -14.08 8.89
C GLN A 550 2.49 -15.42 8.19
N ALA A 551 3.76 -15.80 8.07
CA ALA A 551 4.19 -16.96 7.28
C ALA A 551 3.59 -18.31 7.73
N ASP A 552 3.11 -18.38 8.96
CA ASP A 552 2.35 -19.51 9.51
C ASP A 552 0.96 -19.68 8.88
N GLU A 553 0.38 -18.61 8.34
CA GLU A 553 -0.89 -18.65 7.59
C GLU A 553 -0.73 -19.14 6.15
N TRP A 554 0.51 -19.24 5.65
CA TRP A 554 0.76 -19.64 4.27
C TRP A 554 0.53 -21.13 4.18
N ALA A 555 -0.60 -21.53 3.58
CA ALA A 555 -0.94 -22.94 3.43
C ALA A 555 0.10 -23.66 2.55
N MET A 556 1.02 -24.37 3.20
CA MET A 556 1.99 -25.24 2.54
C MET A 556 1.45 -26.67 2.45
N SER A 557 0.23 -26.86 1.96
CA SER A 557 -0.26 -28.22 1.67
C SER A 557 0.44 -28.71 0.40
N GLY A 558 1.44 -29.58 0.60
CA GLY A 558 2.15 -30.31 -0.45
C GLY A 558 1.26 -31.30 -1.18
#